data_AF-A0A520WUU4-F1
#
_entry.id   AF-A0A520WUU4-F1
#
_cell.length_a   1.000
_cell.length_b   1.000
_cell.length_c   1.000
_cell.angle_alpha   90.00
_cell.angle_beta   90.00
_cell.angle_gamma   90.00
#
_symmetry.space_group_name_H-M   'P 1'
#
loop_
_entity.id
_entity.type
_entity.pdbx_description
1 polymer ?
#
loop_
_entity_poly.entity_id
_entity_poly.type
_entity_poly.pdbx_seq_one_letter_code
_entity_poly.pdbx_strand_id
1 'polypeptide(L)'
;MLCGAKIWGAPHMWLVGAVARGSRTSSWRGQALLACIGVLALMLIASSWFARQAEAERIRAEASKDHAIAVLNTVQDIEIAALNALRGERGYLLTNDTSYLEPLNVDGQGGLALTRELTSLVKEDSRQLVVAHSVERDYRNMLTLLQSIVQAHKTGAKDEALTMVRTGEGRLALKKISAKLSQVAERETILLREQSALARDRAEASEAYQYVLSSAGLALMLLAGLAVGAVRRAVAAEARVRTELRRRAMTDELTGLANRREFMASLDRAVATAKRNGSPLA
;
A
#
# COMPACT_ATOMS: atom_id res chain seq x y z
N MET A 1 -3.95 36.22 88.63
CA MET A 1 -3.36 37.57 88.68
C MET A 1 -2.52 37.71 87.42
N LEU A 2 -2.99 38.47 86.41
CA LEU A 2 -2.46 39.81 86.03
C LEU A 2 -0.98 39.72 85.66
N CYS A 3 -0.42 40.13 84.53
CA CYS A 3 -0.73 41.00 83.38
C CYS A 3 0.42 40.66 82.38
N GLY A 4 0.30 40.64 81.06
CA GLY A 4 -0.14 41.71 80.17
C GLY A 4 1.08 42.34 79.46
N ALA A 5 1.20 42.15 78.14
CA ALA A 5 1.73 43.09 77.12
C ALA A 5 2.00 42.34 75.79
N LYS A 6 1.12 42.43 74.79
CA LYS A 6 1.13 43.37 73.65
C LYS A 6 2.43 43.34 72.81
N ILE A 7 2.31 42.99 71.52
CA ILE A 7 2.66 43.81 70.34
C ILE A 7 2.01 43.19 69.08
N TRP A 8 1.55 44.08 68.20
CA TRP A 8 0.79 43.96 66.95
C TRP A 8 1.55 43.21 65.84
N GLY A 9 1.02 42.73 64.70
CA GLY A 9 -0.21 42.94 63.93
C GLY A 9 0.15 42.79 62.44
N ALA A 10 -0.62 42.04 61.64
CA ALA A 10 -0.50 42.04 60.17
C ALA A 10 -1.79 41.49 59.50
N PRO A 11 -2.62 42.34 58.85
CA PRO A 11 -3.74 41.92 58.03
C PRO A 11 -3.29 41.75 56.57
N HIS A 12 -3.26 40.52 56.05
CA HIS A 12 -3.02 40.30 54.61
C HIS A 12 -3.78 39.08 54.07
N MET A 13 -5.06 38.94 54.43
CA MET A 13 -5.98 38.05 53.73
C MET A 13 -7.06 38.90 53.09
N TRP A 14 -6.82 39.52 51.93
CA TRP A 14 -7.86 39.98 50.99
C TRP A 14 -7.23 40.62 49.74
N LEU A 15 -6.48 39.87 48.92
CA LEU A 15 -6.02 40.39 47.61
C LEU A 15 -5.65 39.33 46.55
N VAL A 16 -6.29 38.16 46.53
CA VAL A 16 -6.08 37.16 45.45
C VAL A 16 -7.40 36.70 44.77
N GLY A 17 -8.55 37.25 45.16
CA GLY A 17 -9.86 36.79 44.65
C GLY A 17 -10.37 37.40 43.34
N ALA A 18 -9.66 38.35 42.71
CA ALA A 18 -10.27 39.21 41.67
C ALA A 18 -9.71 39.08 40.24
N VAL A 19 -8.75 38.19 39.97
CA VAL A 19 -8.16 38.02 38.61
C VAL A 19 -8.53 36.68 37.94
N ALA A 20 -9.37 35.86 38.58
CA ALA A 20 -9.84 34.59 38.00
C ALA A 20 -11.24 34.68 37.32
N ARG A 21 -11.68 35.88 36.92
CA ARG A 21 -12.92 36.07 36.16
C ARG A 21 -12.63 36.76 34.83
N GLY A 22 -12.14 36.00 33.85
CA GLY A 22 -12.00 36.54 32.51
C GLY A 22 -11.19 35.73 31.51
N SER A 23 -11.55 34.47 31.23
CA SER A 23 -11.26 33.84 29.92
C SER A 23 -11.97 32.48 29.73
N ARG A 24 -13.24 32.37 30.16
CA ARG A 24 -14.04 31.14 29.95
C ARG A 24 -14.32 30.82 28.47
N THR A 25 -13.97 31.73 27.54
CA THR A 25 -14.12 31.58 26.08
C THR A 25 -12.82 31.15 25.37
N SER A 26 -11.68 31.14 26.07
CA SER A 26 -10.37 30.72 25.52
C SER A 26 -10.18 29.20 25.58
N SER A 27 -10.65 28.57 26.67
CA SER A 27 -10.49 27.13 26.89
C SER A 27 -11.20 26.27 25.83
N TRP A 28 -12.42 26.65 25.41
CA TRP A 28 -13.17 25.91 24.40
C TRP A 28 -12.50 25.96 23.01
N ARG A 29 -11.86 27.09 22.67
CA ARG A 29 -11.12 27.27 21.41
C ARG A 29 -9.85 26.41 21.37
N GLY A 30 -9.10 26.39 22.47
CA GLY A 30 -7.92 25.53 22.62
C GLY A 30 -8.29 24.04 22.63
N GLN A 31 -9.39 23.68 23.30
CA GLN A 31 -9.92 22.31 23.31
C GLN A 31 -10.40 21.86 21.93
N ALA A 32 -11.02 22.74 21.14
CA ALA A 32 -11.44 22.43 19.77
C ALA A 32 -10.23 22.17 18.84
N LEU A 33 -9.16 22.98 18.95
CA LEU A 33 -7.93 22.76 18.18
C LEU A 33 -7.21 21.48 18.58
N LEU A 34 -7.11 21.19 19.89
CA LEU A 34 -6.51 19.96 20.39
C LEU A 34 -7.33 18.72 19.97
N ALA A 35 -8.65 18.82 19.92
CA ALA A 35 -9.52 17.76 19.40
C ALA A 35 -9.26 17.50 17.90
N CYS A 36 -9.14 18.54 17.08
CA CYS A 36 -8.80 18.39 15.65
C CYS A 36 -7.43 17.72 15.44
N ILE A 37 -6.42 18.11 16.22
CA ILE A 37 -5.08 17.51 16.15
C ILE A 37 -5.13 16.04 16.61
N GLY A 38 -5.88 15.75 17.67
CA GLY A 38 -6.08 14.37 18.15
C GLY A 38 -6.75 13.47 17.12
N VAL A 39 -7.79 13.97 16.43
CA VAL A 39 -8.47 13.24 15.35
C VAL A 39 -7.54 13.01 14.15
N LEU A 40 -6.75 14.02 13.76
CA LEU A 40 -5.75 13.88 12.70
C LEU A 40 -4.68 12.84 13.05
N ALA A 41 -4.15 12.86 14.27
CA ALA A 41 -3.17 11.89 14.73
C ALA A 41 -3.75 10.46 14.74
N LEU A 42 -5.00 10.30 15.19
CA LEU A 42 -5.67 9.00 15.20
C LEU A 42 -5.93 8.48 13.77
N MET A 43 -6.29 9.36 12.84
CA MET A 43 -6.41 9.02 11.41
C MET A 43 -5.08 8.58 10.80
N LEU A 44 -3.97 9.27 11.10
CA LEU A 44 -2.66 8.90 10.57
C LEU A 44 -2.18 7.56 11.14
N ILE A 45 -2.44 7.30 12.42
CA ILE A 45 -2.11 6.02 13.06
C ILE A 45 -2.95 4.90 12.46
N ALA A 46 -4.27 5.10 12.29
CA ALA A 46 -5.14 4.13 11.64
C ALA A 46 -4.69 3.86 10.21
N SER A 47 -4.46 4.90 9.41
CA SER A 47 -3.96 4.78 8.03
C SER A 47 -2.63 4.01 7.96
N SER A 48 -1.68 4.30 8.85
CA SER A 48 -0.40 3.61 8.92
C SER A 48 -0.54 2.14 9.34
N TRP A 49 -1.41 1.83 10.30
CA TRP A 49 -1.68 0.45 10.72
C TRP A 49 -2.33 -0.36 9.60
N PHE A 50 -3.37 0.18 8.96
CA PHE A 50 -4.07 -0.48 7.87
C PHE A 50 -3.20 -0.67 6.62
N ALA A 51 -2.35 0.31 6.29
CA ALA A 51 -1.38 0.18 5.19
C ALA A 51 -0.41 -0.99 5.42
N ARG A 52 0.11 -1.14 6.65
CA ARG A 52 1.00 -2.26 7.00
C ARG A 52 0.31 -3.63 6.92
N GLN A 53 -0.98 -3.69 7.22
CA GLN A 53 -1.75 -4.93 7.16
C GLN A 53 -2.03 -5.36 5.72
N ALA A 54 -2.26 -4.39 4.82
CA ALA A 54 -2.40 -4.65 3.39
C ALA A 54 -1.08 -5.08 2.71
N GLU A 55 0.05 -4.56 3.16
CA GLU A 55 1.38 -4.86 2.56
C GLU A 55 1.79 -6.33 2.78
N ALA A 56 1.59 -6.87 3.99
CA ALA A 56 2.00 -8.23 4.34
C ALA A 56 1.21 -9.32 3.58
N GLU A 57 -0.05 -9.04 3.25
CA GLU A 57 -0.88 -9.94 2.44
C GLU A 57 -0.50 -9.89 0.95
N ARG A 58 -0.08 -8.72 0.43
CA ARG A 58 0.40 -8.57 -0.95
C ARG A 58 1.67 -9.37 -1.21
N ILE A 59 2.66 -9.28 -0.31
CA ILE A 59 3.93 -9.99 -0.47
C ILE A 59 3.74 -11.51 -0.53
N ARG A 60 2.85 -12.07 0.31
CA ARG A 60 2.56 -13.52 0.31
C ARG A 60 1.81 -13.96 -0.94
N ALA A 61 0.89 -13.13 -1.44
CA ALA A 61 0.12 -13.40 -2.66
C ALA A 61 0.96 -13.22 -3.93
N GLU A 62 2.00 -12.39 -3.91
CA GLU A 62 2.97 -12.28 -5.01
C GLU A 62 3.90 -13.49 -5.02
N ALA A 63 4.47 -13.88 -3.87
CA ALA A 63 5.36 -15.04 -3.79
C ALA A 63 4.68 -16.36 -4.23
N SER A 64 3.40 -16.56 -3.91
CA SER A 64 2.64 -17.74 -4.37
C SER A 64 2.36 -17.71 -5.87
N LYS A 65 2.13 -16.53 -6.46
CA LYS A 65 1.97 -16.38 -7.92
C LYS A 65 3.26 -16.68 -8.65
N ASP A 66 4.37 -16.12 -8.18
CA ASP A 66 5.69 -16.35 -8.78
C ASP A 66 6.04 -17.84 -8.74
N HIS A 67 5.74 -18.50 -7.62
CA HIS A 67 5.91 -19.95 -7.49
C HIS A 67 5.07 -20.74 -8.50
N ALA A 68 3.78 -20.45 -8.61
CA ALA A 68 2.90 -21.15 -9.54
C ALA A 68 3.29 -20.91 -11.01
N ILE A 69 3.72 -19.69 -11.37
CA ILE A 69 4.24 -19.38 -12.70
C ILE A 69 5.53 -20.17 -12.97
N ALA A 70 6.45 -20.26 -12.01
CA ALA A 70 7.66 -21.05 -12.14
C ALA A 70 7.32 -22.53 -12.44
N VAL A 71 6.39 -23.12 -11.68
CA VAL A 71 5.94 -24.52 -11.89
C VAL A 71 5.35 -24.71 -13.29
N LEU A 72 4.47 -23.80 -13.73
CA LEU A 72 3.82 -23.87 -15.05
C LEU A 72 4.84 -23.75 -16.20
N ASN A 73 5.82 -22.84 -16.08
CA ASN A 73 6.89 -22.69 -17.06
C ASN A 73 7.75 -23.95 -17.11
N THR A 74 8.18 -24.49 -15.97
CA THR A 74 8.95 -25.74 -15.91
C THR A 74 8.20 -26.89 -16.56
N VAL A 75 6.88 -27.01 -16.33
CA VAL A 75 6.03 -28.01 -16.98
C VAL A 75 6.06 -27.86 -18.50
N GLN A 76 5.90 -26.63 -19.01
CA GLN A 76 5.92 -26.34 -20.44
C GLN A 76 7.29 -26.64 -21.07
N ASP A 77 8.37 -26.29 -20.39
CA ASP A 77 9.74 -26.51 -20.87
C ASP A 77 10.07 -28.01 -20.95
N ILE A 78 9.59 -28.83 -20.00
CA ILE A 78 9.72 -30.30 -20.05
C ILE A 78 9.00 -30.86 -21.29
N GLU A 79 7.80 -30.38 -21.59
CA GLU A 79 7.03 -30.85 -22.74
C GLU A 79 7.70 -30.49 -24.07
N ILE A 80 8.22 -29.26 -24.18
CA ILE A 80 8.99 -28.81 -25.34
C ILE A 80 10.25 -29.67 -25.52
N ALA A 81 11.00 -29.90 -24.44
CA ALA A 81 12.20 -30.73 -24.47
C ALA A 81 11.91 -32.18 -24.90
N ALA A 82 10.85 -32.79 -24.37
CA ALA A 82 10.43 -34.14 -24.75
C ALA A 82 10.04 -34.22 -26.24
N LEU A 83 9.33 -33.20 -26.74
CA LEU A 83 8.94 -33.11 -28.15
C LEU A 83 10.14 -32.88 -29.07
N ASN A 84 11.09 -32.04 -28.67
CA ASN A 84 12.34 -31.79 -29.41
C ASN A 84 13.19 -33.05 -29.49
N ALA A 85 13.32 -33.80 -28.39
CA ALA A 85 14.02 -35.06 -28.36
C ALA A 85 13.44 -36.08 -29.36
N LEU A 86 12.10 -36.22 -29.37
CA LEU A 86 11.41 -37.09 -30.34
C LEU A 86 11.54 -36.60 -31.78
N ARG A 87 11.53 -35.28 -32.01
CA ARG A 87 11.75 -34.71 -33.35
C ARG A 87 13.17 -34.94 -33.85
N GLY A 88 14.18 -34.77 -32.98
CA GLY A 88 15.58 -34.99 -33.32
C GLY A 88 15.87 -36.44 -33.69
N GLU A 89 15.35 -37.39 -32.91
CA GLU A 89 15.41 -38.83 -33.22
C GLU A 89 14.86 -39.12 -34.63
N ARG A 90 13.63 -38.68 -34.93
CA ARG A 90 13.03 -38.89 -36.25
C ARG A 90 13.78 -38.18 -37.38
N GLY A 91 14.28 -36.97 -37.13
CA GLY A 91 15.09 -36.22 -38.09
C GLY A 91 16.32 -37.03 -38.50
N TYR A 92 17.03 -37.61 -37.51
CA TYR A 92 18.18 -38.46 -37.76
C TYR A 92 17.81 -39.73 -38.54
N LEU A 93 16.72 -40.42 -38.19
CA LEU A 93 16.31 -41.63 -38.91
C LEU A 93 15.93 -41.36 -40.38
N LEU A 94 15.44 -40.16 -40.69
CA LEU A 94 15.04 -39.78 -42.04
C LEU A 94 16.21 -39.34 -42.91
N THR A 95 17.17 -38.61 -42.34
CA THR A 95 18.25 -37.96 -43.10
C THR A 95 19.60 -38.67 -42.96
N ASN A 96 19.75 -39.53 -41.93
CA ASN A 96 21.02 -40.10 -41.49
C ASN A 96 22.08 -39.02 -41.14
N ASP A 97 21.66 -37.77 -40.92
CA ASP A 97 22.53 -36.66 -40.54
C ASP A 97 22.55 -36.49 -39.02
N THR A 98 23.74 -36.64 -38.43
CA THR A 98 23.96 -36.56 -36.99
C THR A 98 23.65 -35.19 -36.38
N SER A 99 23.55 -34.13 -37.19
CA SER A 99 23.12 -32.79 -36.71
C SER A 99 21.74 -32.84 -36.06
N TYR A 100 20.83 -33.69 -36.55
CA TYR A 100 19.49 -33.87 -35.97
C TYR A 100 19.49 -34.54 -34.60
N LEU A 101 20.62 -35.10 -34.14
CA LEU A 101 20.72 -35.66 -32.78
C LEU A 101 21.00 -34.60 -31.71
N GLU A 102 21.33 -33.36 -32.09
CA GLU A 102 21.59 -32.28 -31.13
C GLU A 102 20.37 -32.03 -30.21
N PRO A 103 19.13 -31.86 -30.70
CA PRO A 103 17.95 -31.73 -29.83
C PRO A 103 17.72 -32.92 -28.89
N LEU A 104 18.00 -34.15 -29.33
CA LEU A 104 17.88 -35.34 -28.46
C LEU A 104 18.92 -35.32 -27.33
N ASN A 105 20.15 -34.91 -27.63
CA ASN A 105 21.24 -34.94 -26.67
C ASN A 105 21.22 -33.73 -25.73
N VAL A 106 20.93 -32.55 -26.25
CA VAL A 106 20.92 -31.28 -25.50
C VAL A 106 19.59 -31.08 -24.81
N ASP A 107 18.50 -30.90 -25.58
CA ASP A 107 17.18 -30.64 -25.00
C ASP A 107 16.66 -31.85 -24.22
N GLY A 108 16.93 -33.06 -24.70
CA GLY A 108 16.59 -34.28 -23.98
C GLY A 108 17.18 -34.30 -22.56
N GLN A 109 18.48 -34.06 -22.42
CA GLN A 109 19.13 -34.00 -21.10
C GLN A 109 18.71 -32.78 -20.28
N GLY A 110 18.51 -31.62 -20.93
CA GLY A 110 17.95 -30.42 -20.32
C GLY A 110 16.58 -30.68 -19.69
N GLY A 111 15.66 -31.33 -20.43
CA GLY A 111 14.36 -31.73 -19.92
C GLY A 111 14.44 -32.69 -18.73
N LEU A 112 15.42 -33.61 -18.70
CA LEU A 112 15.62 -34.47 -17.53
C LEU A 112 16.07 -33.65 -16.30
N ALA A 113 16.88 -32.60 -16.48
CA ALA A 113 17.20 -31.67 -15.40
C ALA A 113 15.95 -30.90 -14.93
N LEU A 114 15.12 -30.42 -15.86
CA LEU A 114 13.86 -29.74 -15.55
C LEU A 114 12.87 -30.63 -14.77
N THR A 115 12.82 -31.95 -15.03
CA THR A 115 11.97 -32.84 -14.21
C THR A 115 12.43 -32.95 -12.74
N ARG A 116 13.73 -32.81 -12.48
CA ARG A 116 14.27 -32.74 -11.11
C ARG A 116 14.00 -31.39 -10.47
N GLU A 117 14.06 -30.31 -11.25
CA GLU A 117 13.65 -28.98 -10.81
C GLU A 117 12.17 -28.95 -10.44
N LEU A 118 11.29 -29.51 -11.26
CA LEU A 118 9.87 -29.64 -10.98
C LEU A 118 9.64 -30.34 -9.63
N THR A 119 10.36 -31.43 -9.37
CA THR A 119 10.32 -32.15 -8.08
C THR A 119 10.70 -31.25 -6.90
N SER A 120 11.68 -30.36 -7.09
CA SER A 120 12.09 -29.42 -6.05
C SER A 120 11.08 -28.30 -5.81
N LEU A 121 10.38 -27.85 -6.87
CA LEU A 121 9.33 -26.85 -6.80
C LEU A 121 8.11 -27.40 -6.05
N VAL A 122 7.67 -28.63 -6.37
CA VAL A 122 6.44 -29.19 -5.78
C VAL A 122 6.66 -29.96 -4.46
N LYS A 123 7.82 -29.81 -3.82
CA LYS A 123 8.22 -30.59 -2.63
C LYS A 123 7.24 -30.49 -1.44
N GLU A 124 6.50 -29.39 -1.35
CA GLU A 124 5.59 -29.10 -0.25
C GLU A 124 4.22 -29.80 -0.42
N ASP A 125 3.83 -30.10 -1.66
CA ASP A 125 2.59 -30.83 -1.96
C ASP A 125 2.92 -32.31 -2.22
N SER A 126 2.65 -33.16 -1.23
CA SER A 126 2.94 -34.60 -1.33
C SER A 126 2.23 -35.30 -2.50
N ARG A 127 1.07 -34.79 -2.96
CA ARG A 127 0.37 -35.37 -4.11
C ARG A 127 1.08 -35.01 -5.41
N GLN A 128 1.46 -33.74 -5.57
CA GLN A 128 2.22 -33.28 -6.74
C GLN A 128 3.62 -33.91 -6.78
N LEU A 129 4.26 -34.10 -5.64
CA LEU A 129 5.58 -34.74 -5.53
C LEU A 129 5.59 -36.17 -6.08
N VAL A 130 4.55 -36.96 -5.80
CA VAL A 130 4.40 -38.32 -6.35
C VAL A 130 4.28 -38.29 -7.88
N VAL A 131 3.50 -37.34 -8.42
CA VAL A 131 3.35 -37.16 -9.87
C VAL A 131 4.67 -36.72 -10.50
N ALA A 132 5.38 -35.76 -9.91
CA ALA A 132 6.66 -35.24 -10.40
C ALA A 132 7.74 -36.34 -10.47
N HIS A 133 7.89 -37.15 -9.42
CA HIS A 133 8.80 -38.31 -9.45
C HIS A 133 8.41 -39.33 -10.52
N SER A 134 7.10 -39.51 -10.76
CA SER A 134 6.66 -40.39 -11.82
C SER A 134 6.96 -39.82 -13.21
N VAL A 135 6.88 -38.50 -13.40
CA VAL A 135 7.26 -37.82 -14.64
C VAL A 135 8.75 -37.99 -14.90
N GLU A 136 9.61 -37.75 -13.90
CA GLU A 136 11.06 -37.95 -14.01
C GLU A 136 11.41 -39.37 -14.47
N ARG A 137 10.78 -40.39 -13.87
CA ARG A 137 10.98 -41.79 -14.25
C ARG A 137 10.53 -42.07 -15.69
N ASP A 138 9.34 -41.64 -16.05
CA ASP A 138 8.79 -41.85 -17.40
C ASP A 138 9.62 -41.12 -18.47
N TYR A 139 10.11 -39.91 -18.16
CA TYR A 139 10.98 -39.12 -19.01
C TYR A 139 12.33 -39.81 -19.23
N ARG A 140 12.95 -40.33 -18.18
CA ARG A 140 14.19 -41.13 -18.29
C ARG A 140 14.00 -42.35 -19.18
N ASN A 141 12.90 -43.08 -18.99
CA ASN A 141 12.57 -44.24 -19.82
C ASN A 141 12.36 -43.85 -21.30
N MET A 142 11.73 -42.71 -21.55
CA MET A 142 11.57 -42.17 -22.91
C MET A 142 12.93 -41.88 -23.55
N LEU A 143 13.85 -41.20 -22.84
CA LEU A 143 15.20 -40.95 -23.37
C LEU A 143 15.95 -42.25 -23.68
N THR A 144 15.90 -43.23 -22.78
CA THR A 144 16.54 -44.54 -23.00
C THR A 144 15.97 -45.24 -24.23
N LEU A 145 14.65 -45.20 -24.42
CA LEU A 145 13.99 -45.72 -25.61
C LEU A 145 14.51 -45.02 -26.88
N LEU A 146 14.47 -43.69 -26.92
CA LEU A 146 14.93 -42.93 -28.11
C LEU A 146 16.41 -43.20 -28.43
N GLN A 147 17.26 -43.28 -27.41
CA GLN A 147 18.67 -43.61 -27.58
C GLN A 147 18.88 -45.03 -28.12
N SER A 148 18.07 -46.01 -27.68
CA SER A 148 18.14 -47.38 -28.20
C SER A 148 17.77 -47.45 -29.68
N ILE A 149 16.77 -46.67 -30.12
CA ILE A 149 16.37 -46.58 -31.53
C ILE A 149 17.49 -45.96 -32.37
N VAL A 150 18.05 -44.85 -31.92
CA VAL A 150 19.19 -44.18 -32.57
C VAL A 150 20.38 -45.12 -32.67
N GLN A 151 20.65 -45.90 -31.62
CA GLN A 151 21.77 -46.84 -31.60
C GLN A 151 21.55 -48.00 -32.58
N ALA A 152 20.35 -48.58 -32.65
CA ALA A 152 20.01 -49.61 -33.63
C ALA A 152 20.16 -49.09 -35.08
N HIS A 153 19.78 -47.83 -35.33
CA HIS A 153 19.99 -47.20 -36.63
C HIS A 153 21.48 -47.02 -36.97
N LYS A 154 22.29 -46.58 -35.99
CA LYS A 154 23.74 -46.38 -36.14
C LYS A 154 24.52 -47.66 -36.43
N THR A 155 24.11 -48.80 -35.83
CA THR A 155 24.77 -50.09 -36.03
C THR A 155 24.40 -50.78 -37.35
N GLY A 156 23.58 -50.13 -38.18
CA GLY A 156 23.14 -50.66 -39.48
C GLY A 156 21.84 -51.47 -39.42
N ALA A 157 21.26 -51.67 -38.23
CA ALA A 157 19.97 -52.35 -38.03
C ALA A 157 18.79 -51.39 -38.30
N LYS A 158 18.74 -50.82 -39.51
CA LYS A 158 17.74 -49.79 -39.88
C LYS A 158 16.30 -50.30 -39.81
N ASP A 159 16.06 -51.53 -40.25
CA ASP A 159 14.72 -52.14 -40.23
C ASP A 159 14.23 -52.41 -38.80
N GLU A 160 15.15 -52.75 -37.89
CA GLU A 160 14.86 -52.90 -36.46
C GLU A 160 14.49 -51.56 -35.84
N ALA A 161 15.30 -50.52 -36.07
CA ALA A 161 15.02 -49.16 -35.60
C ALA A 161 13.65 -48.65 -36.12
N LEU A 162 13.34 -48.89 -37.40
CA LEU A 162 12.03 -48.54 -37.98
C LEU A 162 10.89 -49.34 -37.34
N THR A 163 11.10 -50.61 -37.03
CA THR A 163 10.10 -51.44 -36.33
C THR A 163 9.83 -50.89 -34.93
N MET A 164 10.87 -50.50 -34.19
CA MET A 164 10.76 -49.86 -32.87
C MET A 164 10.00 -48.53 -32.94
N VAL A 165 10.21 -47.70 -33.97
CA VAL A 165 9.43 -46.46 -34.15
C VAL A 165 7.97 -46.76 -34.49
N ARG A 166 7.72 -47.79 -35.31
CA ARG A 166 6.38 -48.22 -35.72
C ARG A 166 5.52 -48.74 -34.57
N THR A 167 6.12 -49.28 -33.50
CA THR A 167 5.36 -49.65 -32.28
C THR A 167 4.66 -48.44 -31.66
N GLY A 168 5.17 -47.23 -31.92
CA GLY A 168 4.62 -45.99 -31.39
C GLY A 168 4.95 -45.75 -29.91
N GLU A 169 5.81 -46.56 -29.30
CA GLU A 169 6.16 -46.46 -27.88
C GLU A 169 6.66 -45.07 -27.49
N GLY A 170 7.51 -44.43 -28.30
CA GLY A 170 7.98 -43.07 -28.03
C GLY A 170 6.86 -42.02 -28.00
N ARG A 171 5.83 -42.19 -28.85
CA ARG A 171 4.64 -41.32 -28.84
C ARG A 171 3.76 -41.57 -27.62
N LEU A 172 3.62 -42.84 -27.24
CA LEU A 172 2.86 -43.23 -26.04
C LEU A 172 3.54 -42.73 -24.76
N ALA A 173 4.87 -42.81 -24.69
CA ALA A 173 5.66 -42.26 -23.60
C ALA A 173 5.46 -40.74 -23.47
N LEU A 174 5.57 -40.00 -24.58
CA LEU A 174 5.32 -38.55 -24.61
C LEU A 174 3.89 -38.22 -24.14
N LYS A 175 2.88 -38.94 -24.63
CA LYS A 175 1.48 -38.73 -24.23
C LYS A 175 1.28 -38.99 -22.74
N LYS A 176 1.92 -40.02 -22.19
CA LYS A 176 1.88 -40.36 -20.75
C LYS A 176 2.51 -39.26 -19.90
N ILE A 177 3.65 -38.72 -20.34
CA ILE A 177 4.34 -37.61 -19.67
C ILE A 177 3.46 -36.36 -19.72
N SER A 178 2.98 -35.96 -20.90
CA SER A 178 2.11 -34.78 -21.09
C SER A 178 0.83 -34.87 -20.25
N ALA A 179 0.20 -36.06 -20.15
CA ALA A 179 -0.97 -36.25 -19.30
C ALA A 179 -0.69 -36.02 -17.81
N LYS A 180 0.49 -36.40 -17.31
CA LYS A 180 0.91 -36.19 -15.91
C LYS A 180 1.31 -34.75 -15.65
N LEU A 181 2.01 -34.13 -16.59
CA LEU A 181 2.33 -32.71 -16.57
C LEU A 181 1.07 -31.84 -16.55
N SER A 182 0.05 -32.21 -17.33
CA SER A 182 -1.25 -31.54 -17.33
C SER A 182 -1.95 -31.60 -15.97
N GLN A 183 -1.84 -32.72 -15.23
CA GLN A 183 -2.38 -32.82 -13.87
C GLN A 183 -1.70 -31.85 -12.89
N VAL A 184 -0.38 -31.68 -13.01
CA VAL A 184 0.37 -30.70 -12.21
C VAL A 184 -0.04 -29.27 -12.60
N ALA A 185 -0.10 -28.97 -13.89
CA ALA A 185 -0.48 -27.65 -14.38
C ALA A 185 -1.92 -27.26 -14.06
N GLU A 186 -2.86 -28.20 -14.08
CA GLU A 186 -4.25 -27.96 -13.70
C GLU A 186 -4.36 -27.62 -12.21
N ARG A 187 -3.58 -28.29 -11.35
CA ARG A 187 -3.51 -28.00 -9.92
C ARG A 187 -2.96 -26.59 -9.65
N GLU A 188 -1.78 -26.30 -10.20
CA GLU A 188 -1.34 -24.98 -10.73
C GLU A 188 -2.41 -23.89 -10.83
N THR A 189 -3.19 -24.09 -11.89
CA THR A 189 -4.12 -23.10 -12.40
C THR A 189 -5.33 -22.92 -11.49
N ILE A 190 -5.79 -24.00 -10.85
CA ILE A 190 -6.90 -23.93 -9.88
C ILE A 190 -6.48 -23.09 -8.67
N LEU A 191 -5.30 -23.35 -8.09
CA LEU A 191 -4.79 -22.60 -6.94
C LEU A 191 -4.61 -21.11 -7.27
N LEU A 192 -4.06 -20.80 -8.45
CA LEU A 192 -3.97 -19.43 -8.94
C LEU A 192 -5.33 -18.75 -9.10
N ARG A 193 -6.34 -19.45 -9.63
CA ARG A 193 -7.70 -18.90 -9.82
C ARG A 193 -8.36 -18.59 -8.49
N GLU A 194 -8.28 -19.50 -7.52
CA GLU A 194 -8.80 -19.30 -6.16
C GLU A 194 -8.16 -18.07 -5.50
N GLN A 195 -6.83 -17.94 -5.60
CA GLN A 195 -6.13 -16.77 -5.07
C GLN A 195 -6.49 -15.48 -5.80
N SER A 196 -6.67 -15.53 -7.13
CA SER A 196 -7.07 -14.36 -7.92
C SER A 196 -8.49 -13.88 -7.59
N ALA A 197 -9.42 -14.80 -7.31
CA ALA A 197 -10.78 -14.47 -6.90
C ALA A 197 -10.76 -13.76 -5.54
N LEU A 198 -10.03 -14.31 -4.56
CA LEU A 198 -9.84 -13.68 -3.26
C LEU A 198 -9.16 -12.30 -3.37
N ALA A 199 -8.20 -12.14 -4.29
CA ALA A 199 -7.55 -10.86 -4.53
C ALA A 199 -8.48 -9.82 -5.19
N ARG A 200 -9.39 -10.24 -6.07
CA ARG A 200 -10.39 -9.36 -6.69
C ARG A 200 -11.40 -8.86 -5.67
N ASP A 201 -11.95 -9.76 -4.84
CA ASP A 201 -12.87 -9.38 -3.77
C ASP A 201 -12.23 -8.38 -2.79
N ARG A 202 -10.92 -8.51 -2.54
CA ARG A 202 -10.15 -7.58 -1.70
C ARG A 202 -9.77 -6.29 -2.42
N ALA A 203 -9.60 -6.31 -3.74
CA ALA A 203 -9.36 -5.10 -4.52
C ALA A 203 -10.61 -4.20 -4.54
N GLU A 204 -11.81 -4.79 -4.63
CA GLU A 204 -13.07 -4.07 -4.48
C GLU A 204 -13.23 -3.48 -3.08
N ALA A 205 -12.84 -4.22 -2.03
CA ALA A 205 -12.76 -3.68 -0.68
C ALA A 205 -11.69 -2.56 -0.55
N SER A 206 -10.63 -2.59 -1.36
CA SER A 206 -9.58 -1.57 -1.39
C SER A 206 -10.07 -0.21 -1.91
N GLU A 207 -11.04 -0.20 -2.83
CA GLU A 207 -11.63 1.03 -3.36
C GLU A 207 -12.43 1.77 -2.29
N ALA A 208 -13.17 1.02 -1.45
CA ALA A 208 -13.91 1.58 -0.33
C ALA A 208 -13.01 2.34 0.66
N TYR A 209 -11.76 1.89 0.89
CA TYR A 209 -10.82 2.60 1.75
C TYR A 209 -10.36 3.95 1.18
N GLN A 210 -10.21 4.06 -0.14
CA GLN A 210 -9.85 5.31 -0.79
C GLN A 210 -10.98 6.34 -0.66
N TYR A 211 -12.24 5.89 -0.71
CA TYR A 211 -13.41 6.72 -0.42
C TYR A 211 -13.52 7.12 1.07
N VAL A 212 -13.24 6.21 2.01
CA VAL A 212 -13.25 6.51 3.45
C VAL A 212 -12.18 7.54 3.81
N LEU A 213 -10.96 7.40 3.28
CA LEU A 213 -9.88 8.36 3.54
C LEU A 213 -10.16 9.73 2.93
N SER A 214 -10.68 9.76 1.70
CA SER A 214 -11.02 11.00 0.99
C SER A 214 -12.19 11.74 1.66
N SER A 215 -13.23 11.01 2.09
CA SER A 215 -14.39 11.58 2.78
C SER A 215 -14.03 12.11 4.18
N ALA A 216 -13.17 11.41 4.92
CA ALA A 216 -12.68 11.88 6.21
C ALA A 216 -11.79 13.13 6.08
N GLY A 217 -10.94 13.21 5.04
CA GLY A 217 -10.17 14.42 4.72
C GLY A 217 -11.07 15.62 4.40
N LEU A 218 -12.12 15.41 3.61
CA LEU A 218 -13.13 16.44 3.33
C LEU A 218 -13.87 16.92 4.58
N ALA A 219 -14.26 16.00 5.47
CA ALA A 219 -14.93 16.34 6.72
C ALA A 219 -14.04 17.21 7.63
N LEU A 220 -12.74 16.89 7.74
CA LEU A 220 -11.77 17.70 8.48
C LEU A 220 -11.57 19.09 7.86
N MET A 221 -11.50 19.18 6.53
CA MET A 221 -11.38 20.45 5.81
C MET A 221 -12.60 21.35 6.06
N LEU A 222 -13.81 20.78 6.06
CA LEU A 222 -15.05 21.48 6.39
C LEU A 222 -15.05 21.97 7.84
N LEU A 223 -14.69 21.12 8.81
CA LEU A 223 -14.61 21.49 10.22
C LEU A 223 -13.60 22.61 10.47
N ALA A 224 -12.42 22.54 9.83
CA ALA A 224 -11.42 23.60 9.90
C ALA A 224 -11.94 24.92 9.32
N GLY A 225 -12.61 24.87 8.16
CA GLY A 225 -13.25 26.02 7.54
C GLY A 225 -14.31 26.68 8.44
N LEU A 226 -15.16 25.87 9.07
CA LEU A 226 -16.17 26.34 10.02
C LEU A 226 -15.53 26.97 11.27
N ALA A 227 -14.48 26.38 11.81
CA ALA A 227 -13.75 26.91 12.95
C ALA A 227 -13.11 28.28 12.63
N VAL A 228 -12.44 28.41 11.48
CA VAL A 228 -11.87 29.69 11.03
C VAL A 228 -12.97 30.73 10.81
N GLY A 229 -14.08 30.34 10.20
CA GLY A 229 -15.25 31.20 10.01
C GLY A 229 -15.82 31.71 11.33
N ALA A 230 -15.98 30.83 12.31
CA ALA A 230 -16.46 31.19 13.66
C ALA A 230 -15.50 32.15 14.38
N VAL A 231 -14.18 31.92 14.27
CA VAL A 231 -13.16 32.82 14.83
C VAL A 231 -13.22 34.19 14.16
N ARG A 232 -13.30 34.26 12.82
CA ARG A 232 -13.41 35.53 12.09
C ARG A 232 -14.66 36.31 12.48
N ARG A 233 -15.82 35.64 12.59
CA ARG A 233 -17.06 36.27 13.05
C ARG A 233 -16.94 36.80 14.47
N ALA A 234 -16.29 36.04 15.36
CA ALA A 234 -16.11 36.46 16.75
C ALA A 234 -15.16 37.65 16.88
N VAL A 235 -14.04 37.67 16.14
CA VAL A 235 -13.11 38.82 16.11
C VAL A 235 -13.81 40.06 15.53
N ALA A 236 -14.62 39.90 14.47
CA ALA A 236 -15.41 40.98 13.90
C ALA A 236 -16.47 41.51 14.89
N ALA A 237 -17.10 40.63 15.68
CA ALA A 237 -18.04 41.03 16.71
C ALA A 237 -17.35 41.80 17.85
N GLU A 238 -16.19 41.33 18.32
CA GLU A 238 -15.38 42.06 19.32
C GLU A 238 -14.93 43.42 18.81
N ALA A 239 -14.53 43.52 17.53
CA ALA A 239 -14.15 44.79 16.92
C ALA A 239 -15.31 45.80 16.95
N ARG A 240 -16.55 45.37 16.65
CA ARG A 240 -17.75 46.22 16.70
C ARG A 240 -18.05 46.73 18.12
N VAL A 241 -17.92 45.86 19.13
CA VAL A 241 -18.13 46.25 20.53
C VAL A 241 -17.05 47.22 20.99
N ARG A 242 -15.78 46.99 20.62
CA ARG A 242 -14.68 47.91 20.93
C ARG A 242 -14.85 49.28 20.27
N THR A 243 -15.32 49.34 19.03
CA THR A 243 -15.60 50.62 18.36
C THR A 243 -16.74 51.38 19.04
N GLU A 244 -17.77 50.69 19.51
CA GLU A 244 -18.91 51.31 20.20
C GLU A 244 -18.50 51.83 21.59
N LEU A 245 -17.73 51.05 22.35
CA LEU A 245 -17.16 51.51 23.63
C LEU A 245 -16.21 52.69 23.45
N ARG A 246 -15.41 52.68 22.39
CA ARG A 246 -14.53 53.80 22.06
C ARG A 246 -15.33 55.04 21.68
N ARG A 247 -16.40 54.89 20.90
CA ARG A 247 -17.31 56.00 20.56
C ARG A 247 -17.93 56.61 21.82
N ARG A 248 -18.50 55.79 22.70
CA ARG A 248 -19.11 56.24 23.97
C ARG A 248 -18.11 56.85 24.94
N ALA A 249 -16.89 56.33 25.02
CA ALA A 249 -15.85 56.92 25.87
C ALA A 249 -15.37 58.29 25.35
N MET A 250 -15.44 58.50 24.03
CA MET A 250 -15.03 59.74 23.37
C MET A 250 -16.16 60.77 23.27
N THR A 251 -17.42 60.43 23.58
CA THR A 251 -18.55 61.36 23.52
C THR A 251 -19.22 61.50 24.88
N ASP A 252 -19.49 62.73 25.32
CA ASP A 252 -20.22 62.98 26.57
C ASP A 252 -21.71 62.64 26.40
N GLU A 253 -22.26 61.81 27.29
CA GLU A 253 -23.64 61.30 27.22
C GLU A 253 -24.70 62.40 27.31
N LEU A 254 -24.39 63.54 27.94
CA LEU A 254 -25.36 64.64 28.09
C LEU A 254 -25.40 65.61 26.90
N THR A 255 -24.36 65.65 26.05
CA THR A 255 -24.25 66.67 25.00
C THR A 255 -23.99 66.11 23.60
N GLY A 256 -23.60 64.84 23.48
CA GLY A 256 -23.26 64.21 22.19
C GLY A 256 -21.96 64.75 21.56
N LEU A 257 -21.26 65.67 22.25
CA LEU A 257 -20.00 66.26 21.81
C LEU A 257 -18.80 65.46 22.31
N ALA A 258 -17.64 65.66 21.69
CA ALA A 258 -16.41 64.98 22.07
C ALA A 258 -16.02 65.31 23.53
N ASN A 259 -15.70 64.29 24.33
CA ASN A 259 -15.28 64.45 25.71
C ASN A 259 -13.97 65.27 25.77
N ARG A 260 -13.81 66.10 26.82
CA ARG A 260 -12.69 67.03 27.03
C ARG A 260 -11.33 66.42 26.72
N ARG A 261 -11.10 65.16 27.12
CA ARG A 261 -9.82 64.46 26.87
C ARG A 261 -9.54 64.22 25.39
N GLU A 262 -10.55 63.82 24.63
CA GLU A 262 -10.43 63.62 23.18
C GLU A 262 -10.37 64.95 22.43
N PHE A 263 -11.14 65.95 22.87
CA PHE A 263 -11.08 67.30 22.34
C PHE A 263 -9.66 67.89 22.47
N MET A 264 -9.05 67.80 23.65
CA MET A 264 -7.66 68.24 23.88
C MET A 264 -6.66 67.45 23.04
N ALA A 265 -6.81 66.13 22.95
CA ALA A 265 -5.95 65.30 22.09
C ALA A 265 -6.13 65.59 20.59
N SER A 266 -7.30 66.05 20.15
CA SER A 266 -7.56 66.48 18.78
C SER A 266 -6.95 67.87 18.50
N LEU A 267 -7.01 68.78 19.46
CA LEU A 267 -6.33 70.08 19.40
C LEU A 267 -4.81 69.91 19.34
N ASP A 268 -4.23 69.05 20.18
CA ASP A 268 -2.78 68.77 20.14
C ASP A 268 -2.34 68.19 18.80
N ARG A 269 -3.14 67.29 18.21
CA ARG A 269 -2.90 66.75 16.86
C ARG A 269 -3.01 67.83 15.78
N ALA A 270 -4.02 68.70 15.86
CA ALA A 270 -4.21 69.81 14.91
C ALA A 270 -3.06 70.82 15.01
N VAL A 271 -2.64 71.19 16.22
CA VAL A 271 -1.49 72.08 16.49
C VAL A 271 -0.20 71.45 15.98
N ALA A 272 0.02 70.15 16.20
CA ALA A 272 1.18 69.45 15.70
C ALA A 272 1.21 69.37 14.17
N THR A 273 0.05 69.24 13.52
CA THR A 273 -0.07 69.24 12.05
C THR A 273 0.14 70.64 11.47
N ALA A 274 -0.44 71.67 12.11
CA ALA A 274 -0.27 73.07 11.74
C ALA A 274 1.19 73.53 11.88
N LYS A 275 1.89 73.13 12.96
CA LYS A 275 3.33 73.35 13.12
C LYS A 275 4.17 72.66 12.05
N ARG A 276 3.74 71.48 11.58
CA ARG A 276 4.44 70.73 10.52
C ARG A 276 4.25 71.34 9.14
N ASN A 277 3.09 71.94 8.89
CA ASN A 277 2.71 72.50 7.58
C ASN A 277 2.82 74.04 7.53
N GLY A 278 3.32 74.69 8.58
CA GLY A 278 3.58 76.15 8.63
C GLY A 278 2.35 77.05 8.44
N SER A 279 1.14 76.51 8.60
CA SER A 279 -0.12 77.25 8.36
C SER A 279 -0.76 77.67 9.70
N PRO A 280 -1.29 78.90 9.84
CA PRO A 280 -1.93 79.33 11.08
C PRO A 280 -3.23 78.56 11.35
N LEU A 281 -3.48 78.25 12.62
CA LEU A 281 -4.71 77.61 13.10
C LEU A 281 -5.86 78.59 12.93
N ALA A 282 -6.80 78.29 12.03
CA ALA A 282 -8.07 79.02 11.86
C ALA A 282 -9.20 78.27 12.55
#